data_AF-A0A957IVY1-F1
#
_entry.id   AF-A0A957IVY1-F1
#
_cell.length_a   1.000
_cell.length_b   1.000
_cell.length_c   1.000
_cell.angle_alpha   90.00
_cell.angle_beta   90.00
_cell.angle_gamma   90.00
#
_symmetry.space_group_name_H-M   'P 1'
#
loop_
_entity.id
_entity.type
_entity.pdbx_description
1 polymer ?
#
loop_
_entity_poly.entity_id
_entity_poly.type
_entity_poly.pdbx_seq_one_letter_code
_entity_poly.pdbx_strand_id
1 'polypeptide(L)'
;RRVAHLAKDIVEMGNINAVTDAAVGALLAQTAVRASGLNIRTNSKNMADKMVTAAWEAEIVRLEKDVDDAVTAVLATAQQRGVF
;
A
#
# COMPACT_ATOMS: atom_id res chain seq x y z
N ARG A 1 -3.58 -1.57 -2.98
CA ARG A 1 -3.65 -0.14 -3.38
C ARG A 1 -4.92 0.60 -2.97
N ARG A 2 -6.13 0.18 -3.38
CA ARG A 2 -7.37 0.97 -3.13
C ARG A 2 -7.59 1.39 -1.68
N VAL A 3 -7.28 0.50 -0.72
CA VAL A 3 -7.37 0.83 0.72
C VAL A 3 -6.42 1.96 1.13
N ALA A 4 -5.20 2.00 0.60
CA ALA A 4 -4.25 3.08 0.88
C ALA A 4 -4.73 4.42 0.29
N HIS A 5 -5.34 4.39 -0.90
CA HIS A 5 -5.93 5.59 -1.51
C HIS A 5 -7.18 6.05 -0.75
N LEU A 6 -8.04 5.13 -0.29
CA LEU A 6 -9.17 5.48 0.56
C LEU A 6 -8.71 6.07 1.91
N ALA A 7 -7.65 5.53 2.50
CA ALA A 7 -7.05 6.10 3.70
C ALA A 7 -6.56 7.53 3.46
N LYS A 8 -6.01 7.81 2.27
CA LYS A 8 -5.64 9.17 1.86
C LYS A 8 -6.87 10.09 1.79
N ASP A 9 -7.96 9.66 1.17
CA ASP A 9 -9.18 10.46 1.11
C ASP A 9 -9.74 10.76 2.53
N ILE A 10 -9.70 9.75 3.42
CA ILE A 10 -10.15 9.90 4.81
C ILE A 10 -9.26 10.87 5.59
N VAL A 11 -7.94 10.79 5.43
CA VAL A 11 -7.02 11.67 6.17
C VAL A 11 -7.13 13.13 5.72
N GLU A 12 -7.43 13.37 4.45
CA GLU A 12 -7.54 14.72 3.86
C GLU A 12 -8.88 15.38 4.15
N MET A 13 -10.00 14.65 4.02
CA MET A 13 -11.35 15.22 4.04
C MET A 13 -12.27 14.62 5.11
N GLY A 14 -11.87 13.51 5.71
CA GLY A 14 -12.70 12.77 6.66
C GLY A 14 -12.76 13.34 8.06
N ASN A 15 -13.56 12.67 8.90
CA ASN A 15 -13.70 12.96 10.32
C ASN A 15 -12.32 12.90 11.01
N ILE A 16 -12.00 13.92 11.81
CA ILE A 16 -10.74 14.00 12.56
C ILE A 16 -10.53 12.78 13.48
N ASN A 17 -11.61 12.22 14.03
CA ASN A 17 -11.56 11.04 14.89
C ASN A 17 -11.21 9.75 14.12
N ALA A 18 -11.30 9.76 12.78
CA ALA A 18 -10.98 8.61 11.92
C ALA A 18 -9.55 8.70 11.33
N VAL A 19 -8.78 9.75 11.64
CA VAL A 19 -7.43 9.94 11.10
C VAL A 19 -6.47 8.83 11.56
N THR A 20 -6.59 8.35 12.80
CA THR A 20 -5.86 7.17 13.29
C THR A 20 -6.21 5.92 12.49
N ASP A 21 -7.50 5.69 12.25
CA ASP A 21 -7.98 4.50 11.52
C ASP A 21 -7.50 4.52 10.07
N ALA A 22 -7.47 5.70 9.45
CA ALA A 22 -6.88 5.89 8.13
C ALA A 22 -5.39 5.54 8.10
N ALA A 23 -4.60 6.04 9.07
CA ALA A 23 -3.19 5.70 9.18
C ALA A 23 -2.97 4.19 9.36
N VAL A 24 -3.74 3.54 10.23
CA VAL A 24 -3.70 2.08 10.43
C VAL A 24 -4.07 1.36 9.13
N GLY A 25 -5.14 1.77 8.46
CA GLY A 25 -5.58 1.17 7.19
C GLY A 25 -4.52 1.28 6.09
N ALA A 26 -3.83 2.41 6.00
CA ALA A 26 -2.76 2.62 5.04
C ALA A 26 -1.56 1.68 5.32
N LEU A 27 -1.13 1.56 6.57
CA LEU A 27 -0.03 0.67 6.98
C LEU A 27 -0.37 -0.82 6.73
N LEU A 28 -1.60 -1.23 7.01
CA LEU A 28 -2.07 -2.58 6.72
C LEU A 28 -2.08 -2.84 5.21
N ALA A 29 -2.50 -1.86 4.39
CA ALA A 29 -2.48 -1.98 2.94
C ALA A 29 -1.05 -2.14 2.39
N GLN A 30 -0.08 -1.40 2.93
CA GLN A 30 1.34 -1.56 2.57
C GLN A 30 1.87 -2.94 2.93
N THR A 31 1.60 -3.39 4.14
CA THR A 31 2.00 -4.72 4.61
C THR A 31 1.41 -5.82 3.71
N ALA A 32 0.12 -5.71 3.37
CA ALA A 32 -0.56 -6.68 2.51
C ALA A 32 0.04 -6.74 1.10
N VAL A 33 0.39 -5.60 0.50
CA VAL A 33 1.02 -5.56 -0.83
C VAL A 33 2.41 -6.19 -0.79
N ARG A 34 3.25 -5.84 0.20
CA ARG A 34 4.59 -6.43 0.36
C ARG A 34 4.52 -7.94 0.58
N ALA A 35 3.63 -8.41 1.46
CA ALA A 35 3.42 -9.83 1.71
C ALA A 35 2.95 -10.58 0.44
N SER A 36 2.04 -9.97 -0.34
CA SER A 36 1.60 -10.53 -1.61
C SER A 36 2.75 -10.61 -2.62
N GLY A 37 3.59 -9.58 -2.70
CA GLY A 37 4.79 -9.57 -3.53
C GLY A 37 5.76 -10.70 -3.19
N LEU A 38 6.02 -10.93 -1.89
CA LEU A 38 6.85 -12.06 -1.43
C LEU A 38 6.28 -13.42 -1.84
N ASN A 39 4.97 -13.61 -1.70
CA ASN A 39 4.29 -14.85 -2.09
C ASN A 39 4.39 -15.09 -3.61
N ILE A 40 4.14 -14.05 -4.42
CA ILE A 40 4.22 -14.16 -5.89
C ILE A 40 5.66 -14.44 -6.32
N ARG A 41 6.66 -13.73 -5.79
CA ARG A 41 8.08 -13.97 -6.09
C ARG A 41 8.51 -15.38 -5.73
N THR A 42 8.03 -15.90 -4.60
CA THR A 42 8.30 -17.30 -4.18
C THR A 42 7.73 -18.30 -5.17
N ASN A 43 6.45 -18.16 -5.55
CA ASN A 43 5.79 -19.06 -6.49
C ASN A 43 6.36 -18.94 -7.92
N SER A 44 6.83 -17.75 -8.31
CA SER A 44 7.35 -17.47 -9.65
C SER A 44 8.69 -18.14 -9.96
N LYS A 45 9.50 -18.48 -8.94
CA LYS A 45 10.84 -19.10 -9.13
C LYS A 45 10.80 -20.35 -10.00
N ASN A 46 9.79 -21.19 -9.77
CA ASN A 46 9.65 -22.50 -10.43
C ASN A 46 8.74 -22.47 -11.67
N MET A 47 8.23 -21.31 -12.08
CA MET A 47 7.37 -21.21 -13.25
C MET A 47 8.15 -21.27 -14.55
N ALA A 48 7.62 -22.04 -15.51
CA ALA A 48 8.22 -22.19 -16.84
C ALA A 48 8.07 -20.93 -17.70
N ASP A 49 6.92 -20.26 -17.64
CA ASP A 49 6.65 -19.04 -18.41
C ASP A 49 7.30 -17.82 -17.74
N LYS A 50 8.47 -17.44 -18.25
CA LYS A 50 9.23 -16.31 -17.73
C LYS A 50 8.65 -14.95 -18.11
N MET A 51 7.91 -14.85 -19.21
CA MET A 51 7.25 -13.60 -19.61
C MET A 51 6.16 -13.22 -18.62
N VAL A 52 5.34 -14.19 -18.20
CA VAL A 52 4.30 -13.97 -17.19
C VAL A 52 4.92 -13.56 -15.85
N THR A 53 6.00 -14.22 -15.41
CA THR A 53 6.66 -13.85 -14.14
C THR A 53 7.28 -12.45 -14.18
N ALA A 54 7.82 -12.02 -15.32
CA ALA A 54 8.36 -10.67 -15.49
C ALA A 54 7.24 -9.60 -15.44
N ALA A 55 6.09 -9.89 -16.05
CA ALA A 55 4.93 -9.01 -15.98
C ALA A 55 4.38 -8.87 -14.55
N TRP A 56 4.34 -9.96 -13.78
CA TRP A 56 3.94 -9.92 -12.38
C TRP A 56 4.93 -9.13 -11.52
N GLU A 57 6.23 -9.32 -11.70
CA GLU A 57 7.24 -8.54 -10.96
C GLU A 57 7.09 -7.04 -11.23
N ALA A 58 6.92 -6.65 -12.51
CA ALA A 58 6.67 -5.27 -12.86
C ALA A 58 5.40 -4.70 -12.20
N GLU A 59 4.33 -5.50 -12.12
CA GLU A 59 3.10 -5.09 -11.44
C GLU A 59 3.29 -4.94 -9.93
N ILE A 60 4.01 -5.86 -9.29
CA ILE A 60 4.30 -5.81 -7.84
C ILE A 60 5.11 -4.55 -7.53
N VAL A 61 6.17 -4.26 -8.28
CA VAL A 61 6.98 -3.04 -8.07
C VAL A 61 6.12 -1.78 -8.21
N ARG A 62 5.23 -1.74 -9.21
CA ARG A 62 4.30 -0.62 -9.39
C ARG A 62 3.34 -0.46 -8.21
N LEU A 63 2.77 -1.57 -7.72
CA LEU A 63 1.84 -1.58 -6.59
C LEU A 63 2.53 -1.22 -5.27
N GLU A 64 3.74 -1.72 -5.03
CA GLU A 64 4.56 -1.39 -3.87
C GLU A 64 4.85 0.11 -3.84
N LYS A 65 5.30 0.67 -4.97
CA LYS A 65 5.54 2.12 -5.09
C LYS A 65 4.28 2.97 -4.85
N ASP A 66 3.19 2.65 -5.52
CA ASP A 66 1.92 3.40 -5.40
C ASP A 66 1.40 3.40 -3.96
N VAL A 67 1.51 2.28 -3.25
CA VAL A 67 1.10 2.19 -1.86
C VAL A 67 2.09 2.88 -0.92
N ASP A 68 3.40 2.77 -1.15
CA ASP A 68 4.40 3.46 -0.33
C ASP A 68 4.27 4.99 -0.42
N ASP A 69 4.03 5.51 -1.62
CA ASP A 69 3.77 6.94 -1.84
C ASP A 69 2.47 7.38 -1.11
N ALA A 70 1.41 6.58 -1.19
CA ALA A 70 0.15 6.85 -0.51
C ALA A 70 0.27 6.81 1.02
N VAL A 71 0.96 5.81 1.58
CA VAL A 71 1.20 5.70 3.02
C VAL A 71 2.02 6.88 3.53
N THR A 72 3.05 7.29 2.79
CA THR A 72 3.88 8.45 3.15
C THR A 72 3.02 9.72 3.25
N ALA A 73 2.15 9.96 2.27
CA ALA A 73 1.21 11.08 2.30
C ALA A 73 0.20 10.99 3.46
N VAL A 74 -0.32 9.79 3.73
CA VAL A 74 -1.27 9.56 4.83
C VAL A 74 -0.65 9.89 6.18
N LEU A 75 0.54 9.35 6.46
CA LEU A 75 1.21 9.56 7.74
C LEU A 75 1.60 11.03 7.96
N ALA A 76 2.11 11.69 6.91
CA ALA A 76 2.43 13.12 6.98
C ALA A 76 1.20 13.98 7.29
N THR A 77 0.06 13.69 6.66
CA THR A 77 -1.19 14.43 6.89
C THR A 77 -1.77 14.11 8.28
N ALA A 78 -1.72 12.85 8.71
CA ALA A 78 -2.18 12.44 10.03
C ALA A 78 -1.42 13.15 11.16
N GLN A 79 -0.11 13.32 11.00
CA GLN A 79 0.72 14.07 11.95
C GLN A 79 0.32 15.55 12.02
N GLN A 80 0.05 16.18 10.87
CA GLN A 80 -0.40 17.58 10.82
C GLN A 80 -1.78 17.77 11.46
N ARG A 81 -2.65 16.76 11.39
CA ARG A 81 -4.02 16.79 11.94
C ARG A 81 -4.10 16.40 13.42
N GLY A 82 -2.96 16.29 14.12
CA GLY A 82 -2.89 16.21 15.58
C GLY A 82 -3.05 14.80 16.16
N VAL A 83 -2.69 13.77 15.40
CA VAL A 83 -2.72 12.37 15.86
C VAL A 83 -1.39 11.90 16.46
N PHE A 84 -0.34 12.72 16.35
CA PHE A 84 0.97 12.52 16.98
C PHE A 84 1.57 13.83 17.45
#